data_AF-A0A6C0HU14-F1
#
_entry.id   AF-A0A6C0HU14-F1
#
_cell.length_a   1.000
_cell.length_b   1.000
_cell.length_c   1.000
_cell.angle_alpha   90.00
_cell.angle_beta   90.00
_cell.angle_gamma   90.00
#
_symmetry.space_group_name_H-M   'P 1'
#
loop_
_entity.id
_entity.type
_entity.pdbx_description
1 polymer ?
#
loop_
_entity_poly.entity_id
_entity_poly.type
_entity_poly.pdbx_seq_one_letter_code
_entity_poly.pdbx_strand_id
1 'polypeptide(L)'
;MNKNTNSVNIMSMPTQEELCIKILEYVQNHSPKLYILTPCFGGVCYVNYVQSMIATLELFHQFGFPIQFEFCKSDSLITRARNNLIAKAMADTEMTHVLFIDNDLMWNPMNILKMILAEKGIVGGIYPLKKYHWSRLVGEDLSKTRSRCADELVVDDQNKIEEWLDKRNQSVLKSYVPDDVMIQSRLLSFNVNHLGNHLEIDDNLAKVRHIPTGFMLIQRSTIEKMHESFAETKYTDDVGFLTQEENKFAYALFECGVREGHYFSEDWMFCERWIQLGGDIWADVSISLTHTGIEDYRGSYLASLL
;
A
#
# COMPACT_ATOMS: atom_id res chain seq x y z
N MET A 1 -14.14 -12.87 -31.93
CA MET A 1 -13.87 -13.83 -30.84
C MET A 1 -12.38 -13.75 -30.49
N ASN A 2 -11.99 -12.82 -29.60
CA ASN A 2 -10.68 -12.85 -28.95
C ASN A 2 -10.96 -13.06 -27.47
N LYS A 3 -10.60 -14.23 -26.95
CA LYS A 3 -10.71 -14.54 -25.52
C LYS A 3 -9.58 -13.80 -24.81
N ASN A 4 -9.93 -12.80 -24.01
CA ASN A 4 -9.07 -12.24 -22.98
C ASN A 4 -8.83 -13.32 -21.93
N THR A 5 -7.59 -13.77 -21.79
CA THR A 5 -7.17 -14.62 -20.69
C THR A 5 -6.01 -13.93 -19.98
N ASN A 6 -6.31 -13.27 -18.86
CA ASN A 6 -5.30 -12.95 -17.86
C ASN A 6 -4.84 -14.29 -17.27
N SER A 7 -3.62 -14.72 -17.57
CA SER A 7 -3.05 -15.94 -17.02
C SER A 7 -2.51 -15.65 -15.63
N VAL A 8 -3.29 -15.99 -14.61
CA VAL A 8 -2.89 -15.98 -13.21
C VAL A 8 -2.27 -17.33 -12.90
N ASN A 9 -0.94 -17.41 -12.83
CA ASN A 9 -0.23 -18.63 -12.50
C ASN A 9 0.13 -18.57 -11.00
N ILE A 10 -0.72 -19.13 -10.14
CA ILE A 10 -0.53 -19.13 -8.68
C ILE A 10 -0.16 -20.54 -8.24
N MET A 11 1.06 -20.74 -7.73
CA MET A 11 1.42 -21.93 -6.94
C MET A 11 0.57 -21.97 -5.67
N SER A 12 0.32 -23.17 -5.13
CA SER A 12 -0.44 -23.37 -3.88
C SER A 12 0.02 -22.41 -2.79
N MET A 13 -0.91 -21.62 -2.22
CA MET A 13 -0.59 -20.72 -1.12
C MET A 13 0.06 -21.50 0.03
N PRO A 14 1.18 -21.03 0.59
CA PRO A 14 1.80 -21.71 1.70
C PRO A 14 0.82 -21.79 2.86
N THR A 15 0.86 -22.91 3.58
CA THR A 15 0.06 -23.04 4.81
C THR A 15 0.49 -21.99 5.82
N GLN A 16 -0.38 -21.66 6.77
CA GLN A 16 -0.04 -20.72 7.84
C GLN A 16 1.17 -21.21 8.66
N GLU A 17 1.33 -22.54 8.79
CA GLU A 17 2.48 -23.17 9.44
C GLU A 17 3.78 -22.98 8.66
N GLU A 18 3.77 -23.21 7.34
CA GLU A 18 4.93 -22.96 6.47
C GLU A 18 5.37 -21.50 6.50
N LEU A 19 4.42 -20.56 6.53
CA LEU A 19 4.72 -19.14 6.62
C LEU A 19 5.38 -18.79 7.97
N CYS A 20 4.88 -19.34 9.08
CA CYS A 20 5.48 -19.16 10.41
C CYS A 20 6.93 -19.66 10.46
N ILE A 21 7.23 -20.82 9.86
CA ILE A 21 8.60 -21.36 9.78
C ILE A 21 9.51 -20.40 9.03
N LYS A 22 9.09 -19.93 7.84
CA LYS A 22 9.86 -18.97 7.04
C LYS A 22 10.15 -17.67 7.80
N ILE A 23 9.19 -17.18 8.59
CA ILE A 23 9.38 -15.98 9.42
C ILE A 23 10.45 -16.22 10.49
N LEU A 24 10.38 -17.34 11.21
CA LEU A 24 11.35 -17.68 12.25
C LEU A 24 12.77 -17.83 11.67
N GLU A 25 12.89 -18.53 10.54
CA GLU A 25 14.17 -18.66 9.82
C GLU A 25 14.70 -17.28 9.37
N TYR A 26 13.83 -16.41 8.85
CA TYR A 26 14.21 -15.07 8.44
C TYR A 26 14.73 -14.25 9.61
N VAL A 27 14.03 -14.24 10.75
CA VAL A 27 14.44 -13.51 11.95
C VAL A 27 15.79 -14.01 12.47
N GLN A 28 15.98 -15.33 12.52
CA GLN A 28 17.23 -15.95 12.98
C GLN A 28 18.42 -15.61 12.08
N ASN A 29 18.21 -15.56 10.75
CA ASN A 29 19.29 -15.38 9.79
C ASN A 29 19.65 -13.91 9.55
N HIS A 30 18.72 -12.98 9.76
CA HIS A 30 18.90 -11.57 9.37
C HIS A 30 18.88 -10.57 10.53
N SER A 31 18.47 -10.98 11.74
CA SER A 31 18.30 -10.08 12.89
C SER A 31 17.55 -8.77 12.55
N PRO A 32 16.37 -8.87 11.91
CA PRO A 32 15.70 -7.69 11.36
C PRO A 32 15.10 -6.81 12.46
N LYS A 33 15.00 -5.52 12.16
CA LYS A 33 14.32 -4.50 12.99
C LYS A 33 13.47 -3.59 12.10
N LEU A 34 12.20 -3.45 12.46
CA LEU A 34 11.20 -2.70 11.70
C LEU A 34 10.84 -1.40 12.42
N TYR A 35 10.85 -0.29 11.69
CA TYR A 35 10.27 0.97 12.13
C TYR A 35 8.96 1.21 11.38
N ILE A 36 7.83 1.32 12.09
CA ILE A 36 6.58 1.80 11.53
C ILE A 36 6.50 3.32 11.69
N LEU A 37 6.34 4.03 10.58
CA LEU A 37 6.40 5.47 10.49
C LEU A 37 5.00 6.01 10.14
N THR A 38 4.45 6.86 11.00
CA THR A 38 3.07 7.37 10.83
C THR A 38 3.05 8.90 10.95
N PRO A 39 2.97 9.61 9.81
CA PRO A 39 2.58 11.01 9.81
C PRO A 39 1.18 11.14 10.43
N CYS A 40 1.07 11.93 11.49
CA CYS A 40 -0.11 12.04 12.31
C CYS A 40 -0.32 13.50 12.71
N PHE A 41 -0.56 14.36 11.70
CA PHE A 41 -0.64 15.82 11.87
C PHE A 41 -1.50 16.24 13.07
N GLY A 42 -2.72 15.71 13.16
CA GLY A 42 -3.67 16.03 14.23
C GLY A 42 -3.39 15.35 15.57
N GLY A 43 -2.40 14.45 15.66
CA GLY A 43 -2.11 13.68 16.87
C GLY A 43 -3.24 12.71 17.28
N VAL A 44 -4.10 12.32 16.33
CA VAL A 44 -5.24 11.42 16.54
C VAL A 44 -5.08 10.21 15.65
N CYS A 45 -5.31 9.01 16.19
CA CYS A 45 -5.38 7.76 15.42
C CYS A 45 -6.80 7.20 15.47
N TYR A 46 -7.23 6.54 14.39
CA TYR A 46 -8.50 5.84 14.38
C TYR A 46 -8.43 4.56 15.23
N VAL A 47 -9.56 4.12 15.79
CA VAL A 47 -9.63 2.90 16.60
C VAL A 47 -9.12 1.68 15.81
N ASN A 48 -9.47 1.59 14.53
CA ASN A 48 -9.04 0.51 13.65
C ASN A 48 -7.50 0.47 13.47
N TYR A 49 -6.86 1.64 13.38
CA TYR A 49 -5.40 1.77 13.35
C TYR A 49 -4.79 1.25 14.67
N VAL A 50 -5.33 1.68 15.81
CA VAL A 50 -4.83 1.29 17.14
C VAL A 50 -4.98 -0.22 17.36
N GLN A 51 -6.09 -0.82 16.93
CA GLN A 51 -6.30 -2.27 17.00
C GLN A 51 -5.25 -3.02 16.16
N SER A 52 -5.00 -2.57 14.94
CA SER A 52 -3.98 -3.18 14.07
C SER A 52 -2.56 -3.00 14.64
N MET A 53 -2.27 -1.84 15.23
CA MET A 53 -1.01 -1.56 15.92
C MET A 53 -0.78 -2.53 17.08
N ILE A 54 -1.77 -2.73 17.96
CA ILE A 54 -1.67 -3.65 19.10
C ILE A 54 -1.43 -5.08 18.61
N ALA A 55 -2.24 -5.56 17.66
CA ALA A 55 -2.09 -6.89 17.08
C ALA A 55 -0.71 -7.07 16.39
N THR A 56 -0.17 -6.00 15.82
CA THR A 56 1.17 -6.01 15.21
C THR A 56 2.25 -6.17 16.26
N LEU A 57 2.20 -5.39 17.35
CA LEU A 57 3.15 -5.50 18.46
C LEU A 57 3.13 -6.90 19.07
N GLU A 58 1.94 -7.47 19.30
CA GLU A 58 1.78 -8.82 19.84
C GLU A 58 2.39 -9.89 18.92
N LEU A 59 2.08 -9.85 17.62
CA LEU A 59 2.58 -10.82 16.65
C LEU A 59 4.10 -10.73 16.48
N PHE A 60 4.65 -9.52 16.35
CA PHE A 60 6.09 -9.31 16.19
C PHE A 60 6.86 -9.76 17.45
N HIS A 61 6.30 -9.54 18.63
CA HIS A 61 6.88 -10.05 19.88
C HIS A 61 6.94 -11.58 19.91
N GLN A 62 5.91 -12.28 19.44
CA GLN A 62 5.90 -13.75 19.36
C GLN A 62 6.99 -14.31 18.46
N PHE A 63 7.33 -13.62 17.38
CA PHE A 63 8.42 -14.01 16.48
C PHE A 63 9.80 -13.53 16.94
N GLY A 64 9.90 -12.80 18.04
CA GLY A 64 11.15 -12.17 18.47
C GLY A 64 11.67 -11.16 17.44
N PHE A 65 10.78 -10.46 16.74
CA PHE A 65 11.09 -9.47 15.71
C PHE A 65 11.02 -8.06 16.34
N PRO A 66 12.16 -7.37 16.56
CA PRO A 66 12.18 -5.99 17.04
C PRO A 66 11.38 -5.01 16.17
N ILE A 67 10.47 -4.26 16.81
CA ILE A 67 9.62 -3.28 16.15
C ILE A 67 9.53 -1.97 16.95
N GLN A 68 9.53 -0.84 16.25
CA GLN A 68 9.39 0.50 16.82
C GLN A 68 8.31 1.27 16.05
N PHE A 69 7.45 2.02 16.75
CA PHE A 69 6.50 2.94 16.14
C PHE A 69 6.97 4.39 16.35
N GLU A 70 7.02 5.16 15.27
CA GLU A 70 7.37 6.58 15.29
C GLU A 70 6.26 7.42 14.65
N PHE A 71 5.90 8.51 15.34
CA PHE A 71 4.84 9.41 14.92
C PHE A 71 5.39 10.81 14.69
N CYS A 72 4.95 11.46 13.62
CA CYS A 72 5.21 12.88 13.40
C CYS A 72 3.90 13.66 13.52
N LYS A 73 3.75 14.42 14.61
CA LYS A 73 2.57 15.26 14.86
C LYS A 73 2.89 16.73 14.61
N SER A 74 1.85 17.51 14.32
CA SER A 74 1.93 18.97 14.17
C SER A 74 2.81 19.48 13.03
N ASP A 75 3.17 18.65 12.05
CA ASP A 75 3.85 19.08 10.82
C ASP A 75 2.86 19.15 9.65
N SER A 76 2.60 20.36 9.15
CA SER A 76 1.66 20.60 8.04
C SER A 76 2.21 20.17 6.68
N LEU A 77 3.52 19.95 6.56
CA LEU A 77 4.16 19.49 5.33
C LEU A 77 4.40 17.99 5.42
N ILE A 78 3.52 17.23 4.77
CA ILE A 78 3.61 15.77 4.72
C ILE A 78 4.97 15.28 4.18
N THR A 79 5.57 16.03 3.23
CA THR A 79 6.88 15.72 2.67
C THR A 79 7.97 15.75 3.75
N ARG A 80 8.07 16.85 4.50
CA ARG A 80 9.00 17.00 5.63
C ARG A 80 8.71 16.00 6.73
N ALA A 81 7.45 15.77 7.09
CA ALA A 81 7.08 14.78 8.10
C ALA A 81 7.61 13.37 7.76
N ARG A 82 7.45 12.94 6.50
CA ARG A 82 7.96 11.64 6.02
C ARG A 82 9.48 11.61 5.98
N ASN A 83 10.14 12.65 5.47
CA ASN A 83 11.60 12.76 5.45
C ASN A 83 12.21 12.70 6.86
N ASN A 84 11.62 13.43 7.81
CA ASN A 84 12.05 13.45 9.21
C ASN A 84 11.84 12.09 9.90
N LEU A 85 10.72 11.40 9.63
CA LEU A 85 10.50 10.05 10.15
C LEU A 85 11.54 9.05 9.63
N ILE A 86 11.92 9.12 8.34
CA ILE A 86 13.05 8.34 7.81
C ILE A 86 14.34 8.69 8.53
N ALA A 87 14.65 9.99 8.67
CA ALA A 87 15.89 10.44 9.30
C ALA A 87 16.03 9.89 10.73
N LYS A 88 14.93 9.92 11.49
CA LYS A 88 14.85 9.35 12.83
C LYS A 88 15.10 7.84 12.85
N ALA A 89 14.46 7.09 11.96
CA ALA A 89 14.66 5.64 11.87
C ALA A 89 16.08 5.26 11.42
N MET A 90 16.66 6.02 10.49
CA MET A 90 18.01 5.79 9.96
C MET A 90 19.12 6.03 10.99
N ALA A 91 18.87 6.87 12.00
CA ALA A 91 19.79 7.12 13.11
C ALA A 91 20.01 5.89 13.99
N ASP A 92 19.04 4.96 13.99
CA ASP A 92 19.25 3.62 14.53
C ASP A 92 19.98 2.76 13.49
N THR A 93 21.22 2.37 13.80
CA THR A 93 22.06 1.55 12.92
C THR A 93 21.56 0.12 12.78
N GLU A 94 20.72 -0.36 13.71
CA GLU A 94 20.12 -1.70 13.65
C GLU A 94 18.84 -1.74 12.80
N MET A 95 18.24 -0.58 12.48
CA MET A 95 17.03 -0.52 11.67
C MET A 95 17.29 -1.11 10.28
N THR A 96 16.49 -2.11 9.89
CA THR A 96 16.60 -2.80 8.59
C THR A 96 15.51 -2.43 7.60
N HIS A 97 14.33 -2.08 8.11
CA HIS A 97 13.16 -1.76 7.32
C HIS A 97 12.40 -0.60 7.95
N VAL A 98 11.84 0.26 7.09
CA VAL A 98 10.79 1.20 7.49
C VAL A 98 9.50 0.86 6.77
N LEU A 99 8.37 0.99 7.45
CA LEU A 99 7.04 0.85 6.87
C LEU A 99 6.25 2.11 7.17
N PHE A 100 5.87 2.85 6.13
CA PHE A 100 4.89 3.91 6.33
C PHE A 100 3.49 3.32 6.45
N ILE A 101 2.75 3.75 7.48
CA ILE A 101 1.33 3.46 7.65
C ILE A 101 0.58 4.77 7.95
N ASP A 102 -0.39 5.15 7.12
CA ASP A 102 -1.27 6.29 7.42
C ASP A 102 -2.21 5.95 8.61
N ASN A 103 -2.49 6.94 9.45
CA ASN A 103 -3.19 6.76 10.74
C ASN A 103 -4.68 6.35 10.63
N ASP A 104 -5.19 6.22 9.41
CA ASP A 104 -6.57 5.88 9.07
C ASP A 104 -6.69 4.52 8.36
N LEU A 105 -5.60 3.76 8.26
CA LEU A 105 -5.62 2.40 7.74
C LEU A 105 -5.79 1.35 8.84
N MET A 106 -6.39 0.22 8.46
CA MET A 106 -6.44 -1.02 9.23
C MET A 106 -5.83 -2.13 8.40
N TRP A 107 -5.02 -2.98 9.03
CA TRP A 107 -4.24 -4.02 8.38
C TRP A 107 -4.20 -5.31 9.21
N ASN A 108 -3.90 -6.41 8.53
CA ASN A 108 -3.50 -7.64 9.20
C ASN A 108 -1.97 -7.63 9.42
N PRO A 109 -1.47 -7.85 10.65
CA PRO A 109 -0.03 -7.90 10.93
C PRO A 109 0.78 -8.85 10.04
N MET A 110 0.18 -9.97 9.63
CA MET A 110 0.82 -10.95 8.75
C MET A 110 1.18 -10.37 7.37
N ASN A 111 0.45 -9.36 6.90
CA ASN A 111 0.74 -8.70 5.63
C ASN A 111 2.09 -7.98 5.67
N ILE A 112 2.50 -7.45 6.83
CA ILE A 112 3.81 -6.82 7.00
C ILE A 112 4.92 -7.86 6.86
N LEU A 113 4.75 -9.04 7.49
CA LEU A 113 5.72 -10.12 7.43
C LEU A 113 5.86 -10.68 6.00
N LYS A 114 4.75 -10.81 5.26
CA LYS A 114 4.78 -11.20 3.83
C LYS A 114 5.61 -10.22 2.99
N MET A 115 5.41 -8.91 3.18
CA MET A 115 6.18 -7.89 2.47
C MET A 115 7.67 -7.94 2.81
N ILE A 116 8.03 -8.23 4.07
CA ILE A 116 9.43 -8.38 4.48
C ILE A 116 10.05 -9.61 3.79
N LEU A 117 9.34 -10.75 3.79
CA LEU A 117 9.79 -11.99 3.13
C LEU A 117 9.87 -11.89 1.60
N ALA A 118 9.23 -10.90 0.98
CA ALA A 118 9.36 -10.64 -0.45
C ALA A 118 10.74 -10.06 -0.83
N GLU A 119 11.50 -9.55 0.15
CA GLU A 119 12.86 -9.03 0.02
C GLU A 119 13.02 -8.00 -1.12
N LYS A 120 12.01 -7.14 -1.29
CA LYS A 120 12.03 -6.07 -2.28
C LYS A 120 12.49 -4.77 -1.66
N GLY A 121 13.23 -3.95 -2.43
CA GLY A 121 13.67 -2.63 -1.98
C GLY A 121 12.50 -1.72 -1.59
N ILE A 122 11.43 -1.74 -2.39
CA ILE A 122 10.13 -1.11 -2.09
C ILE A 122 9.02 -2.09 -2.43
N VAL A 123 8.13 -2.33 -1.47
CA VAL A 123 6.88 -3.09 -1.65
C VAL A 123 5.77 -2.47 -0.83
N GLY A 124 4.55 -2.42 -1.34
CA GLY A 124 3.42 -1.88 -0.58
C GLY A 124 2.11 -2.63 -0.77
N GLY A 125 1.15 -2.29 0.09
CA GLY A 125 -0.22 -2.75 0.02
C GLY A 125 -1.10 -1.72 -0.70
N ILE A 126 -2.03 -2.22 -1.50
CA ILE A 126 -2.99 -1.39 -2.23
C ILE A 126 -4.22 -1.19 -1.35
N TYR A 127 -4.64 0.05 -1.11
CA TYR A 127 -5.81 0.38 -0.29
C TYR A 127 -6.90 1.10 -1.09
N PRO A 128 -8.17 0.93 -0.72
CA PRO A 128 -9.25 1.60 -1.42
C PRO A 128 -9.25 3.11 -1.16
N LEU A 129 -9.65 3.87 -2.17
CA LEU A 129 -10.03 5.27 -2.01
C LEU A 129 -11.37 5.34 -1.25
N LYS A 130 -11.55 6.39 -0.44
CA LYS A 130 -12.70 6.57 0.47
C LYS A 130 -13.99 6.97 -0.27
N LYS A 131 -14.42 6.17 -1.24
CA LYS A 131 -15.61 6.42 -2.06
C LYS A 131 -16.11 5.16 -2.75
N TYR A 132 -17.34 4.77 -2.42
CA TYR A 132 -18.08 3.79 -3.20
C TYR A 132 -18.64 4.41 -4.49
N HIS A 133 -18.43 3.73 -5.61
CA HIS A 133 -18.95 4.08 -6.93
C HIS A 133 -20.23 3.30 -7.22
N TRP A 134 -21.33 3.69 -6.58
CA TRP A 134 -22.64 3.08 -6.77
C TRP A 134 -23.11 3.04 -8.23
N SER A 135 -22.63 3.95 -9.08
CA SER A 135 -22.86 3.94 -10.53
C SER A 135 -22.40 2.64 -11.21
N ARG A 136 -21.44 1.91 -10.63
CA ARG A 136 -20.99 0.59 -11.13
C ARG A 136 -22.05 -0.49 -10.97
N LEU A 137 -23.00 -0.34 -10.04
CA LEU A 137 -24.13 -1.26 -9.86
C LEU A 137 -25.32 -0.92 -10.75
N VAL A 138 -25.67 0.37 -10.83
CA VAL A 138 -26.89 0.81 -11.51
C VAL A 138 -26.74 1.01 -13.02
N GLY A 139 -25.52 0.86 -13.58
CA GLY A 139 -25.28 1.01 -15.02
C GLY A 139 -25.44 2.44 -15.56
N GLU A 140 -25.81 3.41 -14.72
CA GLU A 140 -26.06 4.79 -15.14
C GLU A 140 -24.75 5.58 -15.26
N ASP A 141 -24.33 5.80 -16.51
CA ASP A 141 -23.50 6.95 -16.85
C ASP A 141 -24.38 8.21 -16.82
N LEU A 142 -24.57 8.79 -15.63
CA LEU A 142 -25.37 10.01 -15.41
C LEU A 142 -24.90 11.22 -16.25
N SER A 143 -23.73 11.12 -16.90
CA SER A 143 -23.24 12.13 -17.85
C SER A 143 -23.90 12.04 -19.23
N LYS A 144 -24.51 10.90 -19.58
CA LYS A 144 -25.13 10.64 -20.91
C LYS A 144 -26.65 10.84 -20.93
N THR A 145 -27.32 10.96 -19.78
CA THR A 145 -28.79 11.01 -19.67
C THR A 145 -29.42 12.41 -19.82
N ARG A 146 -28.65 13.46 -20.17
CA ARG A 146 -29.23 14.81 -20.37
C ARG A 146 -29.81 15.08 -21.77
N SER A 147 -29.79 14.11 -22.69
CA SER A 147 -30.43 14.30 -24.00
C SER A 147 -31.00 13.00 -24.52
N ARG A 148 -32.23 12.69 -24.10
CA ARG A 148 -33.19 11.93 -24.91
C ARG A 148 -34.58 12.13 -24.32
N CYS A 149 -35.44 12.76 -25.12
CA CYS A 149 -36.89 12.66 -24.96
C CYS A 149 -37.26 11.18 -24.90
N ALA A 150 -38.29 10.89 -24.10
CA ALA A 150 -38.80 9.56 -23.80
C ALA A 150 -38.84 8.64 -25.03
N ASP A 151 -37.91 7.69 -25.10
CA ASP A 151 -37.97 6.47 -25.89
C ASP A 151 -37.19 5.39 -25.13
N GLU A 152 -37.90 4.32 -24.79
CA GLU A 152 -37.49 3.05 -24.17
C GLU A 152 -36.20 3.07 -23.30
N LEU A 153 -36.40 3.11 -21.98
CA LEU A 153 -35.40 2.65 -21.00
C LEU A 153 -35.07 1.20 -21.33
N VAL A 154 -33.98 0.98 -22.07
CA VAL A 154 -33.29 -0.31 -22.10
C VAL A 154 -32.70 -0.48 -20.71
N VAL A 155 -33.47 -1.10 -19.82
CA VAL A 155 -32.96 -1.58 -18.54
C VAL A 155 -31.96 -2.68 -18.89
N ASP A 156 -30.67 -2.45 -18.64
CA ASP A 156 -29.68 -3.52 -18.61
C ASP A 156 -30.09 -4.46 -17.46
N ASP A 157 -30.87 -5.49 -17.79
CA ASP A 157 -31.45 -6.48 -16.85
C ASP A 157 -30.37 -7.42 -16.27
N GLN A 158 -29.10 -7.12 -16.51
CA GLN A 158 -27.98 -7.85 -15.92
C GLN A 158 -27.82 -7.46 -14.46
N ASN A 159 -28.12 -8.41 -13.58
CA ASN A 159 -27.75 -8.34 -12.18
C ASN A 159 -26.21 -8.34 -12.06
N LYS A 160 -25.60 -7.13 -12.02
CA LYS A 160 -24.15 -6.95 -11.92
C LYS A 160 -23.56 -7.64 -10.69
N ILE A 161 -24.33 -7.77 -9.62
CA ILE A 161 -23.91 -8.49 -8.42
C ILE A 161 -23.72 -9.96 -8.78
N GLU A 162 -24.75 -10.63 -9.33
CA GLU A 162 -24.64 -12.04 -9.76
C GLU A 162 -23.47 -12.25 -10.73
N GLU A 163 -23.28 -11.35 -11.70
CA GLU A 163 -22.14 -11.40 -12.63
C GLU A 163 -20.78 -11.40 -11.88
N TRP A 164 -20.61 -10.49 -10.91
CA TRP A 164 -19.38 -10.41 -10.11
C TRP A 164 -19.19 -11.64 -9.23
N LEU A 165 -20.26 -12.12 -8.58
CA LEU A 165 -20.20 -13.30 -7.73
C LEU A 165 -19.85 -14.55 -8.56
N ASP A 166 -20.42 -14.70 -9.75
CA ASP A 166 -20.17 -15.81 -10.67
C ASP A 166 -18.74 -15.83 -11.17
N LYS A 167 -18.19 -14.67 -11.60
CA LYS A 167 -16.78 -14.58 -11.99
C LYS A 167 -15.83 -14.98 -10.88
N ARG A 168 -16.11 -14.54 -9.64
CA ARG A 168 -15.31 -14.90 -8.46
C ARG A 168 -15.50 -16.37 -8.05
N ASN A 169 -16.68 -16.95 -8.26
CA ASN A 169 -16.93 -18.38 -8.05
C ASN A 169 -16.24 -19.28 -9.08
N GLN A 170 -15.91 -18.74 -10.26
CA GLN A 170 -15.16 -19.43 -11.32
C GLN A 170 -13.65 -19.20 -11.22
N SER A 171 -13.18 -18.43 -10.22
CA SER A 171 -11.76 -18.13 -10.01
C SER A 171 -11.22 -18.79 -8.76
N VAL A 172 -9.91 -18.65 -8.55
CA VAL A 172 -9.22 -19.10 -7.33
C VAL A 172 -9.73 -18.39 -6.06
N LEU A 173 -10.42 -17.26 -6.20
CA LEU A 173 -10.89 -16.44 -5.06
C LEU A 173 -12.16 -16.99 -4.40
N LYS A 174 -12.84 -17.98 -5.00
CA LYS A 174 -14.09 -18.56 -4.47
C LYS A 174 -14.02 -18.88 -2.98
N SER A 175 -12.93 -19.49 -2.52
CA SER A 175 -12.78 -19.96 -1.14
C SER A 175 -12.22 -18.91 -0.19
N TYR A 176 -11.81 -17.74 -0.69
CA TYR A 176 -11.04 -16.75 0.07
C TYR A 176 -11.72 -15.39 0.17
N VAL A 177 -12.59 -15.05 -0.77
CA VAL A 177 -13.27 -13.75 -0.85
C VAL A 177 -14.76 -13.94 -0.62
N PRO A 178 -15.31 -13.52 0.55
CA PRO A 178 -16.74 -13.51 0.82
C PRO A 178 -17.55 -12.59 -0.13
N ASP A 179 -18.86 -12.81 -0.22
CA ASP A 179 -19.76 -12.10 -1.14
C ASP A 179 -19.78 -10.59 -0.90
N ASP A 180 -19.87 -10.17 0.36
CA ASP A 180 -19.85 -8.78 0.77
C ASP A 180 -18.53 -8.10 0.40
N VAL A 181 -17.40 -8.78 0.64
CA VAL A 181 -16.06 -8.29 0.27
C VAL A 181 -15.92 -8.15 -1.24
N MET A 182 -16.43 -9.11 -2.01
CA MET A 182 -16.43 -9.04 -3.48
C MET A 182 -17.20 -7.82 -3.97
N ILE A 183 -18.42 -7.62 -3.49
CA ILE A 183 -19.28 -6.49 -3.89
C ILE A 183 -18.66 -5.16 -3.49
N GLN A 184 -18.20 -5.02 -2.23
CA GLN A 184 -17.54 -3.80 -1.75
C GLN A 184 -16.29 -3.48 -2.59
N SER A 185 -15.45 -4.48 -2.86
CA SER A 185 -14.21 -4.28 -3.64
C SER A 185 -14.51 -3.82 -5.07
N ARG A 186 -15.56 -4.35 -5.72
CA ARG A 186 -16.00 -3.93 -7.06
C ARG A 186 -16.59 -2.53 -7.10
N LEU A 187 -17.09 -2.03 -5.97
CA LEU A 187 -17.56 -0.65 -5.84
C LEU A 187 -16.44 0.37 -5.60
N LEU A 188 -15.24 -0.07 -5.22
CA LEU A 188 -14.15 0.82 -4.81
C LEU A 188 -13.15 1.09 -5.95
N SER A 189 -12.51 2.26 -5.89
CA SER A 189 -11.31 2.54 -6.65
C SER A 189 -10.09 2.34 -5.75
N PHE A 190 -8.95 2.00 -6.32
CA PHE A 190 -7.74 1.69 -5.57
C PHE A 190 -6.61 2.61 -6.00
N ASN A 191 -5.67 2.82 -5.09
CA ASN A 191 -4.60 3.82 -5.18
C ASN A 191 -3.30 3.26 -5.77
N VAL A 192 -3.36 2.63 -6.94
CA VAL A 192 -2.19 2.04 -7.59
C VAL A 192 -2.05 2.60 -8.99
N ASN A 193 -0.81 2.86 -9.41
CA ASN A 193 -0.50 3.23 -10.79
C ASN A 193 0.24 2.09 -11.48
N HIS A 194 -0.30 1.59 -12.58
CA HIS A 194 0.24 0.45 -13.32
C HIS A 194 1.32 0.86 -14.32
N LEU A 195 2.23 -0.07 -14.64
CA LEU A 195 3.22 0.13 -15.71
C LEU A 195 2.58 0.14 -17.11
N GLY A 196 1.40 -0.49 -17.25
CA GLY A 196 0.65 -0.56 -18.49
C GLY A 196 -0.73 -1.17 -18.29
N ASN A 197 -1.35 -1.59 -19.39
CA ASN A 197 -2.71 -2.16 -19.37
C ASN A 197 -2.77 -3.63 -18.93
N HIS A 198 -1.62 -4.28 -18.76
CA HIS A 198 -1.50 -5.66 -18.31
C HIS A 198 -0.81 -5.70 -16.95
N LEU A 199 -1.38 -6.47 -16.02
CA LEU A 199 -0.84 -6.70 -14.70
C LEU A 199 -0.35 -8.15 -14.62
N GLU A 200 0.96 -8.33 -14.52
CA GLU A 200 1.57 -9.63 -14.25
C GLU A 200 1.70 -9.81 -12.74
N ILE A 201 1.25 -10.96 -12.26
CA ILE A 201 1.26 -11.31 -10.83
C ILE A 201 2.03 -12.61 -10.68
N ASP A 202 3.11 -12.57 -9.90
CA ASP A 202 3.94 -13.72 -9.53
C ASP A 202 4.08 -13.77 -8.01
N ASP A 203 3.71 -14.91 -7.40
CA ASP A 203 3.63 -15.08 -5.94
C ASP A 203 2.97 -13.91 -5.19
N ASN A 204 1.79 -13.48 -5.67
CA ASN A 204 1.03 -12.31 -5.19
C ASN A 204 1.69 -10.95 -5.41
N LEU A 205 2.91 -10.89 -5.92
CA LEU A 205 3.61 -9.65 -6.21
C LEU A 205 3.32 -9.21 -7.65
N ALA A 206 3.02 -7.94 -7.80
CA ALA A 206 2.90 -7.29 -9.09
C ALA A 206 3.85 -6.10 -9.14
N LYS A 207 4.58 -5.97 -10.25
CA LYS A 207 5.40 -4.78 -10.50
C LYS A 207 4.47 -3.63 -10.91
N VAL A 208 4.58 -2.51 -10.21
CA VAL A 208 3.74 -1.32 -10.43
C VAL A 208 4.63 -0.11 -10.72
N ARG A 209 4.03 0.97 -11.22
CA ARG A 209 4.78 2.21 -11.44
C ARG A 209 4.96 2.97 -10.13
N HIS A 210 3.85 3.19 -9.41
CA HIS A 210 3.87 3.86 -8.11
C HIS A 210 2.97 3.11 -7.12
N ILE A 211 3.42 3.08 -5.87
CA ILE A 211 2.64 2.65 -4.72
C ILE A 211 2.63 3.80 -3.70
N PRO A 212 1.51 4.07 -3.03
CA PRO A 212 1.42 5.20 -2.12
C PRO A 212 1.97 4.87 -0.75
N THR A 213 2.46 5.90 -0.05
CA THR A 213 3.07 5.79 1.27
C THR A 213 2.10 5.45 2.40
N GLY A 214 0.80 5.28 2.13
CA GLY A 214 -0.12 4.85 3.18
C GLY A 214 0.15 3.43 3.66
N PHE A 215 0.74 2.55 2.85
CA PHE A 215 1.18 1.23 3.29
C PHE A 215 2.38 0.76 2.46
N MET A 216 3.56 1.34 2.71
CA MET A 216 4.77 1.14 1.91
C MET A 216 5.96 0.73 2.77
N LEU A 217 6.47 -0.47 2.56
CA LEU A 217 7.70 -1.00 3.15
C LEU A 217 8.90 -0.63 2.28
N ILE A 218 9.96 -0.14 2.91
CA ILE A 218 11.21 0.27 2.28
C ILE A 218 12.37 -0.36 3.05
N GLN A 219 13.28 -1.03 2.33
CA GLN A 219 14.51 -1.56 2.93
C GLN A 219 15.51 -0.44 3.22
N ARG A 220 16.28 -0.54 4.31
CA ARG A 220 17.35 0.41 4.68
C ARG A 220 18.29 0.69 3.51
N SER A 221 18.75 -0.36 2.84
CA SER A 221 19.70 -0.26 1.71
C SER A 221 19.14 0.55 0.53
N THR A 222 17.82 0.62 0.37
CA THR A 222 17.17 1.49 -0.63
C THR A 222 17.31 2.96 -0.24
N ILE A 223 17.06 3.28 1.03
CA ILE A 223 17.20 4.64 1.56
C ILE A 223 18.66 5.10 1.50
N GLU A 224 19.62 4.24 1.86
CA GLU A 224 21.05 4.54 1.80
C GLU A 224 21.49 4.88 0.36
N LYS A 225 21.10 4.06 -0.62
CA LYS A 225 21.37 4.33 -2.04
C LYS A 225 20.76 5.65 -2.52
N MET A 226 19.55 5.99 -2.03
CA MET A 226 18.92 7.27 -2.35
C MET A 226 19.64 8.45 -1.69
N HIS A 227 20.07 8.33 -0.43
CA HIS A 227 20.87 9.38 0.23
C HIS A 227 22.18 9.64 -0.53
N GLU A 228 22.86 8.59 -0.99
CA GLU A 228 24.08 8.70 -1.78
C GLU A 228 23.83 9.33 -3.15
N SER A 229 22.80 8.87 -3.86
CA SER A 229 22.53 9.28 -5.25
C SER A 229 21.86 10.64 -5.36
N PHE A 230 21.14 11.07 -4.32
CA PHE A 230 20.45 12.35 -4.25
C PHE A 230 21.01 13.21 -3.12
N ALA A 231 22.33 13.30 -3.02
CA ALA A 231 23.04 14.04 -1.99
C ALA A 231 22.64 15.53 -1.93
N GLU A 232 22.20 16.10 -3.04
CA GLU A 232 21.70 17.47 -3.16
C GLU A 232 20.38 17.72 -2.39
N THR A 233 19.69 16.65 -2.00
CA THR A 233 18.45 16.74 -1.21
C THR A 233 18.70 16.82 0.29
N LYS A 234 19.96 16.77 0.72
CA LYS A 234 20.35 16.90 2.13
C LYS A 234 19.83 18.24 2.70
N TYR A 235 19.20 18.19 3.87
CA TYR A 235 18.77 19.39 4.59
C TYR A 235 19.00 19.27 6.11
N THR A 236 18.79 20.38 6.82
CA THR A 236 18.73 20.45 8.29
C THR A 236 17.30 20.72 8.69
N ASP A 237 16.79 19.97 9.66
CA ASP A 237 15.44 20.16 10.18
C ASP A 237 15.35 21.41 11.07
N ASP A 238 14.85 22.51 10.52
CA ASP A 238 14.72 23.79 11.22
C ASP A 238 13.49 23.87 12.15
N VAL A 239 12.63 22.84 12.17
CA VAL A 239 11.43 22.81 13.03
C VAL A 239 11.61 22.05 14.34
N GLY A 240 12.80 21.48 14.57
CA GLY A 240 13.20 20.87 15.85
C GLY A 240 12.53 19.53 16.15
N PHE A 241 12.12 18.79 15.12
CA PHE A 241 11.66 17.41 15.26
C PHE A 241 12.84 16.43 15.44
N LEU A 242 13.96 16.69 14.75
CA LEU A 242 15.15 15.84 14.80
C LEU A 242 16.18 16.33 15.81
N THR A 243 16.83 15.38 16.50
CA THR A 243 18.06 15.60 17.26
C THR A 243 19.24 15.88 16.32
N GLN A 244 20.38 16.29 16.88
CA GLN A 244 21.59 16.57 16.11
C GLN A 244 22.11 15.33 15.35
N GLU A 245 22.02 14.15 15.95
CA GLU A 245 22.46 12.90 15.31
C GLU A 245 21.49 12.46 14.21
N GLU A 246 20.19 12.55 14.45
CA GLU A 246 19.15 12.22 13.46
C GLU A 246 19.20 13.16 12.25
N ASN A 247 19.54 14.44 12.47
CA ASN A 247 19.73 15.41 11.38
C ASN A 247 20.76 14.96 10.34
N LYS A 248 21.72 14.08 10.67
CA LYS A 248 22.67 13.51 9.69
C LYS A 248 21.97 12.70 8.60
N PHE A 249 20.75 12.24 8.85
CA PHE A 249 19.96 11.41 7.93
C PHE A 249 18.75 12.13 7.29
N ALA A 250 18.61 13.45 7.49
CA ALA A 250 17.57 14.25 6.84
C ALA A 250 17.87 14.49 5.34
N TYR A 251 17.06 13.92 4.46
CA TYR A 251 17.10 14.10 3.00
C TYR A 251 15.69 14.29 2.44
N ALA A 252 15.53 15.27 1.54
CA ALA A 252 14.24 15.66 0.97
C ALA A 252 13.81 14.75 -0.19
N LEU A 253 13.56 13.47 0.10
CA LEU A 253 13.23 12.45 -0.90
C LEU A 253 11.76 12.49 -1.34
N PHE A 254 10.87 12.98 -0.47
CA PHE A 254 9.42 13.08 -0.68
C PHE A 254 8.93 14.42 -1.27
N GLU A 255 9.79 15.21 -1.92
CA GLU A 255 9.34 16.50 -2.47
C GLU A 255 8.38 16.34 -3.66
N CYS A 256 7.29 17.12 -3.69
CA CYS A 256 6.42 17.20 -4.86
C CYS A 256 7.14 17.92 -6.01
N GLY A 257 6.75 17.67 -7.25
CA GLY A 257 7.34 18.37 -8.39
C GLY A 257 6.64 18.10 -9.71
N VAL A 258 7.01 18.84 -10.76
CA VAL A 258 6.51 18.62 -12.11
C VAL A 258 7.57 17.92 -12.94
N ARG A 259 7.22 16.78 -13.54
CA ARG A 259 8.08 16.03 -14.49
C ARG A 259 7.26 15.68 -15.72
N GLU A 260 7.83 15.95 -16.90
CA GLU A 260 7.20 15.62 -18.20
C GLU A 260 5.77 16.17 -18.35
N GLY A 261 5.48 17.34 -17.76
CA GLY A 261 4.15 17.96 -17.79
C GLY A 261 3.14 17.38 -16.79
N HIS A 262 3.55 16.45 -15.93
CA HIS A 262 2.73 15.84 -14.90
C HIS A 262 3.16 16.30 -13.51
N TYR A 263 2.19 16.58 -12.65
CA TYR A 263 2.44 16.87 -11.23
C TYR A 263 2.60 15.55 -10.48
N PHE A 264 3.76 15.34 -9.87
CA PHE A 264 4.08 14.19 -9.05
C PHE A 264 3.84 14.57 -7.59
N SER A 265 2.99 13.77 -6.93
CA SER A 265 2.86 13.76 -5.47
C SER A 265 4.14 13.26 -4.81
N GLU A 266 4.18 13.36 -3.48
CA GLU A 266 5.35 13.03 -2.67
C GLU A 266 5.77 11.57 -2.79
N ASP A 267 4.78 10.67 -2.82
CA ASP A 267 4.96 9.23 -2.93
C ASP A 267 5.40 8.82 -4.34
N TRP A 268 4.85 9.46 -5.38
CA TRP A 268 5.25 9.27 -6.77
C TRP A 268 6.68 9.73 -6.99
N MET A 269 7.06 10.90 -6.46
CA MET A 269 8.44 11.37 -6.55
C MET A 269 9.42 10.39 -5.90
N PHE A 270 9.08 9.86 -4.72
CA PHE A 270 9.91 8.87 -4.03
C PHE A 270 10.07 7.58 -4.87
N CYS A 271 8.96 7.06 -5.42
CA CYS A 271 9.00 5.90 -6.31
C CYS A 271 9.86 6.18 -7.56
N GLU A 272 9.71 7.34 -8.18
CA GLU A 272 10.41 7.71 -9.40
C GLU A 272 11.91 7.94 -9.16
N ARG A 273 12.30 8.44 -7.98
CA ARG A 273 13.70 8.44 -7.54
C ARG A 273 14.26 7.03 -7.46
N TRP A 274 13.50 6.05 -6.99
CA TRP A 274 13.97 4.66 -6.94
C TRP A 274 14.14 4.07 -8.35
N ILE A 275 13.15 4.30 -9.20
CA ILE A 275 13.16 3.87 -10.61
C ILE A 275 14.34 4.46 -11.35
N GLN A 276 14.70 5.73 -11.10
CA GLN A 276 15.88 6.38 -11.68
C GLN A 276 17.20 5.67 -11.32
N LEU A 277 17.26 5.00 -10.17
CA LEU A 277 18.42 4.20 -9.75
C LEU A 277 18.36 2.76 -10.27
N GLY A 278 17.40 2.44 -11.15
CA GLY A 278 17.17 1.08 -11.67
C GLY A 278 16.39 0.19 -10.71
N GLY A 279 15.76 0.77 -9.69
CA GLY A 279 14.94 0.06 -8.71
C GLY A 279 13.53 -0.25 -9.21
N ASP A 280 12.96 -1.32 -8.69
CA ASP A 280 11.59 -1.74 -8.99
C ASP A 280 10.64 -1.44 -7.82
N ILE A 281 9.40 -1.07 -8.15
CA ILE A 281 8.30 -0.88 -7.20
C ILE A 281 7.36 -2.08 -7.27
N TRP A 282 7.09 -2.68 -6.13
CA TRP A 282 6.24 -3.87 -6.02
C TRP A 282 4.98 -3.58 -5.21
N ALA A 283 3.91 -4.29 -5.54
CA ALA A 283 2.70 -4.35 -4.75
C ALA A 283 2.37 -5.80 -4.45
N ASP A 284 2.10 -6.13 -3.18
CA ASP A 284 1.48 -7.42 -2.84
C ASP A 284 -0.03 -7.27 -2.99
N VAL A 285 -0.57 -7.83 -4.08
CA VAL A 285 -1.98 -7.71 -4.46
C VAL A 285 -2.90 -8.56 -3.57
N SER A 286 -2.34 -9.47 -2.76
CA SER A 286 -3.11 -10.28 -1.81
C SER A 286 -3.46 -9.51 -0.53
N ILE A 287 -2.77 -8.41 -0.26
CA ILE A 287 -3.02 -7.55 0.90
C ILE A 287 -4.37 -6.86 0.72
N SER A 288 -5.26 -7.10 1.67
CA SER A 288 -6.50 -6.34 1.83
C SER A 288 -6.36 -5.35 2.98
N LEU A 289 -6.72 -4.10 2.71
CA LEU A 289 -6.65 -2.99 3.67
C LEU A 289 -8.02 -2.36 3.81
N THR A 290 -8.29 -1.81 4.99
CA THR A 290 -9.47 -0.95 5.20
C THR A 290 -9.02 0.48 5.40
N HIS A 291 -9.64 1.40 4.69
CA HIS A 291 -9.35 2.82 4.78
C HIS A 291 -10.50 3.51 5.50
N THR A 292 -10.22 4.09 6.67
CA THR A 292 -11.23 4.65 7.57
C THR A 292 -11.52 6.10 7.19
N GLY A 293 -12.78 6.44 6.94
CA GLY A 293 -13.25 7.79 6.64
C GLY A 293 -14.53 8.12 7.36
N ILE A 294 -15.52 8.60 6.62
CA ILE A 294 -16.92 8.71 7.10
C ILE A 294 -17.46 7.33 7.50
N GLU A 295 -16.96 6.29 6.83
CA GLU A 295 -17.21 4.87 7.11
C GLU A 295 -15.94 4.06 6.82
N ASP A 296 -15.97 2.76 7.07
CA ASP A 296 -14.91 1.83 6.72
C ASP A 296 -15.02 1.41 5.25
N TYR A 297 -14.01 1.76 4.45
CA TYR A 297 -13.90 1.30 3.07
C TYR A 297 -13.00 0.05 3.05
N ARG A 298 -13.62 -1.13 3.02
CA ARG A 298 -12.92 -2.42 3.03
C ARG A 298 -12.69 -2.88 1.60
N GLY A 299 -11.43 -3.07 1.20
CA GLY A 299 -11.10 -3.38 -0.18
C GLY A 299 -10.10 -4.51 -0.33
N SER A 300 -10.42 -5.45 -1.21
CA SER A 300 -9.47 -6.39 -1.79
C SER A 300 -9.19 -5.97 -3.24
N TYR A 301 -7.97 -5.51 -3.51
CA TYR A 301 -7.59 -5.10 -4.86
C TYR A 301 -7.70 -6.28 -5.85
N LEU A 302 -7.28 -7.48 -5.45
CA LEU A 302 -7.38 -8.68 -6.27
C LEU A 302 -8.83 -9.02 -6.63
N ALA A 303 -9.78 -8.89 -5.69
CA ALA A 303 -11.20 -9.07 -5.97
C ALA A 303 -11.75 -8.01 -6.96
N SER A 304 -11.22 -6.79 -6.92
CA SER A 304 -11.62 -5.72 -7.84
C SER A 304 -11.20 -5.96 -9.31
N LEU A 305 -10.27 -6.88 -9.56
CA LEU A 305 -9.77 -7.18 -10.91
C LEU A 305 -10.63 -8.18 -11.70
N LEU A 306 -11.52 -8.92 -11.03
CA LEU A 306 -12.46 -9.87 -11.64
C LEU A 306 -13.72 -9.16 -12.14
#